data_AF-A0A1V5PDZ2-F1
#
_entry.id   AF-A0A1V5PDZ2-F1
#
_cell.length_a   1.000
_cell.length_b   1.000
_cell.length_c   1.000
_cell.angle_alpha   90.00
_cell.angle_beta   90.00
_cell.angle_gamma   90.00
#
_symmetry.space_group_name_H-M   'P 1'
#
loop_
_entity.id
_entity.type
_entity.pdbx_description
1 polymer ?
#
loop_
_entity_poly.entity_id
_entity_poly.type
_entity_poly.pdbx_seq_one_letter_code
_entity_poly.pdbx_strand_id
1 'polypeptide(L)'
;MENLVKAMGAEAVDWAFKTECCGASFAISNAEAMMRLTGRVIGDAILNDCDCIMVACPLCHANLDMRQQQINDAYGTNFNIPIFYFTELLGIACGIPLEELKIGCHLTDPFTILKAKQLC
;
A
#
# COMPACT_ATOMS: atom_id res chain seq x y z
N MET A 1 2.54 -14.20 -4.00
CA MET A 1 3.25 -12.94 -3.63
C MET A 1 4.10 -13.13 -2.38
N GLU A 2 3.62 -13.94 -1.44
CA GLU A 2 4.21 -14.32 -0.16
C GLU A 2 5.65 -14.85 -0.29
N ASN A 3 5.94 -15.70 -1.29
CA ASN A 3 7.30 -16.18 -1.53
C ASN A 3 8.26 -15.04 -1.91
N LEU A 4 7.78 -14.02 -2.64
CA LEU A 4 8.59 -12.86 -2.98
C LEU A 4 8.82 -11.98 -1.75
N VAL A 5 7.78 -11.74 -0.93
CA VAL A 5 7.91 -11.02 0.35
C VAL A 5 8.98 -11.68 1.23
N LYS A 6 8.90 -13.01 1.40
CA LYS A 6 9.88 -13.79 2.16
C LYS A 6 11.28 -13.72 1.55
N ALA A 7 11.40 -13.79 0.23
CA ALA A 7 12.69 -13.69 -0.46
C ALA A 7 13.36 -12.32 -0.30
N MET A 8 12.57 -11.25 -0.13
CA MET A 8 13.05 -9.90 0.20
C MET A 8 13.39 -9.71 1.68
N GLY A 9 13.22 -10.74 2.51
CA GLY A 9 13.47 -10.68 3.95
C GLY A 9 12.34 -10.05 4.77
N ALA A 10 11.16 -9.85 4.19
CA ALA A 10 9.99 -9.33 4.87
C ALA A 10 9.03 -10.44 5.31
N GLU A 11 8.12 -10.11 6.24
CA GLU A 11 7.07 -11.01 6.69
C GLU A 11 5.79 -10.83 5.85
N ALA A 12 5.26 -11.94 5.33
CA ALA A 12 3.97 -11.94 4.66
C ALA A 12 2.85 -12.16 5.68
N VAL A 13 2.28 -11.07 6.20
CA VAL A 13 1.13 -11.10 7.11
C VAL A 13 -0.04 -11.84 6.43
N ASP A 14 -0.72 -12.71 7.17
CA ASP A 14 -1.94 -13.37 6.71
C ASP A 14 -3.16 -12.57 7.17
N TRP A 15 -3.89 -12.01 6.21
CA TRP A 15 -5.04 -11.13 6.45
C TRP A 15 -6.14 -11.39 5.43
N ALA A 16 -7.38 -11.09 5.78
CA ALA A 16 -8.55 -11.54 5.03
C ALA A 16 -8.69 -10.82 3.67
N PHE A 17 -8.28 -9.56 3.58
CA PHE A 17 -8.52 -8.73 2.39
C PHE A 17 -7.35 -8.73 1.39
N LYS A 18 -6.35 -9.59 1.58
CA LYS A 18 -5.16 -9.66 0.70
C LYS A 18 -5.44 -10.01 -0.76
N THR A 19 -6.59 -10.63 -1.04
CA THR A 19 -7.05 -10.98 -2.39
C THR A 19 -8.28 -10.19 -2.84
N GLU A 20 -8.73 -9.21 -2.05
CA GLU A 20 -9.90 -8.40 -2.36
C GLU A 20 -9.59 -7.32 -3.41
N CYS A 21 -10.62 -6.92 -4.15
CA CYS A 21 -10.49 -5.87 -5.15
C CYS A 21 -10.34 -4.50 -4.49
N CYS A 22 -9.36 -3.70 -4.93
CA CYS A 22 -9.18 -2.32 -4.43
C CYS A 22 -10.26 -1.35 -4.90
N GLY A 23 -11.11 -1.72 -5.87
CA GLY A 23 -12.20 -0.89 -6.39
C GLY A 23 -11.79 0.17 -7.43
N ALA A 24 -10.54 0.22 -7.86
CA ALA A 24 -10.03 1.25 -8.80
C ALA A 24 -10.87 1.37 -10.09
N SER A 25 -11.36 0.25 -10.64
CA SER A 25 -12.18 0.23 -11.86
C SER A 25 -13.53 0.95 -11.71
N PHE A 26 -13.98 1.20 -10.48
CA PHE A 26 -15.21 1.94 -10.19
C PHE A 26 -15.01 3.44 -9.98
N ALA A 27 -13.77 3.95 -10.08
CA ALA A 27 -13.45 5.34 -9.75
C ALA A 27 -14.34 6.39 -10.47
N ILE A 28 -14.79 6.09 -11.69
CA ILE A 28 -15.68 6.98 -12.47
C ILE A 28 -17.14 6.54 -12.37
N SER A 29 -17.41 5.25 -12.49
CA SER A 29 -18.76 4.72 -12.62
C SER A 29 -19.51 4.60 -11.29
N ASN A 30 -18.78 4.39 -10.19
CA ASN A 30 -19.35 4.23 -8.85
C ASN A 30 -18.31 4.59 -7.78
N ALA A 31 -18.14 5.89 -7.54
CA ALA A 31 -17.17 6.40 -6.58
C ALA A 31 -17.42 5.89 -5.15
N GLU A 32 -18.69 5.72 -4.74
CA GLU A 32 -19.02 5.19 -3.41
C GLU A 32 -18.51 3.76 -3.23
N ALA A 33 -18.73 2.89 -4.23
CA ALA A 33 -18.20 1.53 -4.20
C ALA A 33 -16.67 1.51 -4.17
N MET A 34 -16.01 2.37 -4.96
CA MET A 34 -14.56 2.52 -4.93
C MET A 34 -14.06 2.90 -3.53
N MET A 35 -14.64 3.94 -2.91
CA MET A 35 -14.25 4.42 -1.58
C MET A 35 -14.43 3.34 -0.52
N ARG A 36 -15.57 2.64 -0.54
CA ARG A 36 -15.87 1.55 0.40
C ARG A 36 -14.89 0.38 0.27
N LEU A 37 -14.59 -0.05 -0.95
CA LEU A 37 -13.67 -1.17 -1.19
C LEU A 37 -12.24 -0.80 -0.78
N THR A 38 -11.76 0.36 -1.21
CA THR A 38 -10.43 0.87 -0.86
C THR A 38 -10.26 0.98 0.65
N GLY A 39 -11.24 1.58 1.34
CA GLY A 39 -11.20 1.75 2.80
C GLY A 39 -11.22 0.44 3.56
N ARG A 40 -11.95 -0.58 3.08
CA ARG A 40 -11.94 -1.92 3.70
C ARG A 40 -10.59 -2.62 3.57
N VAL A 41 -9.95 -2.55 2.40
CA VAL A 41 -8.62 -3.13 2.18
C VAL A 41 -7.59 -2.47 3.10
N ILE A 42 -7.56 -1.14 3.14
CA ILE A 42 -6.61 -0.40 3.99
C ILE A 42 -6.89 -0.65 5.47
N GLY A 43 -8.16 -0.59 5.87
CA GLY A 43 -8.57 -0.82 7.25
C GLY A 43 -8.21 -2.22 7.74
N ASP A 44 -8.47 -3.27 6.95
CA ASP A 44 -8.12 -4.64 7.33
C ASP A 44 -6.60 -4.84 7.41
N ALA A 45 -5.82 -4.23 6.50
CA ALA A 45 -4.36 -4.28 6.58
C ALA A 45 -3.84 -3.66 7.89
N ILE A 46 -4.37 -2.49 8.27
CA ILE A 46 -4.00 -1.80 9.52
C ILE A 46 -4.45 -2.61 10.74
N LEU A 47 -5.64 -3.21 10.72
CA LEU A 47 -6.14 -4.06 11.81
C LEU A 47 -5.30 -5.33 12.04
N ASN A 48 -4.55 -5.77 11.03
CA ASN A 48 -3.63 -6.90 11.10
C ASN A 48 -2.17 -6.46 11.25
N ASP A 49 -1.92 -5.22 11.71
CA ASP A 49 -0.59 -4.68 11.98
C ASP A 49 0.38 -4.69 10.78
N CYS A 50 -0.16 -4.56 9.55
CA CYS A 50 0.68 -4.44 8.36
C CYS A 50 1.47 -3.12 8.36
N ASP A 51 2.79 -3.22 8.22
CA ASP A 51 3.70 -2.07 8.07
C ASP A 51 3.49 -1.30 6.75
N CYS A 52 3.12 -2.02 5.68
CA CYS A 52 2.85 -1.49 4.35
C CYS A 52 1.99 -2.46 3.54
N ILE A 53 1.49 -2.04 2.38
CA ILE A 53 0.79 -2.92 1.43
C ILE A 53 1.62 -3.03 0.15
N MET A 54 2.00 -4.26 -0.22
CA MET A 54 2.65 -4.55 -1.50
C MET A 54 1.61 -4.91 -2.57
N VAL A 55 1.68 -4.26 -3.73
CA VAL A 55 0.79 -4.52 -4.85
C VAL A 55 1.55 -4.88 -6.14
N ALA A 56 0.88 -5.61 -7.02
CA ALA A 56 1.38 -5.97 -8.36
C ALA A 56 0.53 -5.40 -9.50
N CYS A 57 -0.36 -4.46 -9.19
CA CYS A 57 -1.26 -3.83 -10.15
C CYS A 57 -1.09 -2.30 -10.06
N PRO A 58 -0.74 -1.61 -11.16
CA PRO A 58 -0.58 -0.15 -11.14
C PRO A 58 -1.85 0.60 -10.72
N LEU A 59 -3.03 0.07 -11.06
CA LEU A 59 -4.31 0.66 -10.62
C LEU A 59 -4.52 0.49 -9.11
N CYS A 60 -4.10 -0.64 -8.53
CA CYS A 60 -4.14 -0.82 -7.08
C CYS A 60 -3.19 0.15 -6.39
N HIS A 61 -1.98 0.33 -6.93
CA HIS A 61 -1.00 1.27 -6.38
C HIS A 61 -1.59 2.68 -6.35
N ALA A 62 -1.99 3.19 -7.52
CA ALA A 62 -2.56 4.54 -7.63
C ALA A 62 -3.80 4.73 -6.76
N ASN A 63 -4.69 3.75 -6.69
CA ASN A 63 -5.94 3.91 -5.97
C ASN A 63 -5.78 3.82 -4.45
N LEU A 64 -5.02 2.85 -3.94
CA LEU A 64 -4.78 2.70 -2.50
C LEU A 64 -3.91 3.82 -1.94
N ASP A 65 -2.99 4.38 -2.74
CA ASP A 65 -2.11 5.47 -2.34
C ASP A 65 -2.85 6.83 -2.37
N MET A 66 -3.49 7.16 -3.49
CA MET A 66 -4.13 8.47 -3.69
C MET A 66 -5.38 8.71 -2.84
N ARG A 67 -6.15 7.66 -2.52
CA ARG A 67 -7.49 7.81 -1.95
C ARG A 67 -7.52 7.86 -0.42
N GLN A 68 -6.40 7.61 0.28
CA GLN A 68 -6.41 7.51 1.74
C GLN A 68 -6.95 8.78 2.41
N GLN A 69 -6.51 9.97 1.96
CA GLN A 69 -7.02 11.23 2.50
C GLN A 69 -8.53 11.39 2.27
N GLN A 70 -9.02 11.05 1.07
CA GLN A 70 -10.45 11.14 0.76
C GLN A 70 -11.27 10.17 1.63
N ILE A 71 -10.71 9.00 1.95
CA ILE A 71 -11.34 7.98 2.79
C ILE A 71 -11.37 8.47 4.25
N ASN A 72 -10.27 9.07 4.71
CA ASN A 72 -10.18 9.71 6.03
C ASN A 72 -11.24 10.78 6.21
N ASP A 73 -11.39 11.68 5.23
CA ASP A 73 -12.39 12.75 5.27
C ASP A 73 -13.82 12.20 5.27
N ALA A 74 -14.08 11.15 4.48
CA ALA A 74 -15.43 10.58 4.32
C ALA A 74 -15.88 9.70 5.49
N TYR A 75 -14.96 8.95 6.11
CA TYR A 75 -15.29 7.94 7.13
C TYR A 75 -14.73 8.26 8.52
N GLY A 76 -14.04 9.40 8.70
CA GLY A 76 -13.44 9.78 9.98
C GLY A 76 -12.28 8.87 10.38
N THR A 77 -11.57 8.29 9.41
CA THR A 77 -10.39 7.45 9.64
C THR A 77 -9.10 8.30 9.63
N ASN A 78 -7.96 7.68 9.97
CA ASN A 78 -6.65 8.34 9.93
C ASN A 78 -5.60 7.42 9.30
N PHE A 79 -5.92 6.91 8.11
CA PHE A 79 -5.05 6.04 7.33
C PHE A 79 -3.88 6.82 6.75
N ASN A 80 -2.69 6.24 6.86
CA ASN A 80 -1.46 6.70 6.23
C ASN A 80 -0.50 5.51 6.05
N ILE A 81 -1.01 4.40 5.54
CA ILE A 81 -0.21 3.18 5.32
C ILE A 81 0.45 3.27 3.94
N PRO A 82 1.77 3.12 3.81
CA PRO A 82 2.43 3.23 2.52
C PRO A 82 2.11 2.04 1.61
N ILE A 83 1.94 2.35 0.33
CA ILE A 83 1.63 1.37 -0.72
C ILE A 83 2.84 1.25 -1.62
N PHE A 84 3.43 0.07 -1.72
CA PHE A 84 4.55 -0.16 -2.62
C PHE A 84 4.17 -1.04 -3.79
N TYR A 85 4.61 -0.67 -4.98
CA TYR A 85 4.67 -1.61 -6.08
C TYR A 85 5.75 -2.64 -5.80
N PHE A 86 5.50 -3.91 -6.11
CA PHE A 86 6.42 -5.00 -5.71
C PHE A 86 7.86 -4.83 -6.20
N THR A 87 8.08 -4.18 -7.35
CA THR A 87 9.44 -3.92 -7.85
C THR A 87 10.18 -2.85 -7.05
N GLU A 88 9.47 -1.93 -6.38
CA GLU A 88 10.08 -0.95 -5.48
C GLU A 88 10.67 -1.67 -4.27
N LEU A 89 9.88 -2.52 -3.60
CA LEU A 89 10.39 -3.33 -2.48
C LEU A 89 11.51 -4.28 -2.91
N LEU A 90 11.41 -4.87 -4.11
CA LEU A 90 12.48 -5.69 -4.66
C LEU A 90 13.75 -4.87 -4.90
N GLY A 91 13.63 -3.66 -5.43
CA GLY A 91 14.74 -2.74 -5.62
C GLY A 91 15.41 -2.38 -4.29
N ILE A 92 14.62 -2.10 -3.25
CA ILE A 92 15.12 -1.84 -1.89
C ILE A 92 15.88 -3.06 -1.37
N ALA A 93 15.31 -4.26 -1.51
CA ALA A 93 15.96 -5.51 -1.08
C ALA A 93 17.26 -5.79 -1.86
N CYS A 94 17.37 -5.33 -3.11
CA CYS A 94 18.57 -5.40 -3.92
C CYS A 94 19.58 -4.26 -3.67
N GLY A 95 19.28 -3.31 -2.76
CA GLY A 95 20.16 -2.20 -2.42
C GLY A 95 20.15 -1.04 -3.42
N ILE A 96 19.10 -0.91 -4.23
CA ILE A 96 18.93 0.25 -5.13
C ILE A 96 18.58 1.48 -4.30
N PRO A 97 19.22 2.64 -4.51
CA PRO A 97 18.89 3.88 -3.80
C PRO A 97 17.43 4.30 -3.95
N LEU A 98 16.80 4.77 -2.86
CA LEU A 98 15.38 5.17 -2.85
C LEU A 98 15.05 6.28 -3.87
N GLU A 99 16.01 7.14 -4.19
CA GLU A 99 15.85 8.21 -5.18
C GLU A 99 15.73 7.68 -6.62
N GLU A 100 16.44 6.59 -6.94
CA GLU A 100 16.33 5.91 -8.23
C GLU A 100 14.99 5.19 -8.36
N LEU A 101 14.48 4.64 -7.25
CA LEU A 101 13.16 4.01 -7.16
C LEU A 101 12.00 5.01 -7.10
N LYS A 102 12.28 6.31 -7.01
CA LYS A 102 11.27 7.39 -6.94
C LYS A 102 10.27 7.23 -5.78
N ILE A 103 10.72 6.68 -4.66
CA ILE A 103 9.88 6.48 -3.45
C ILE A 103 9.30 7.80 -2.93
N GLY A 104 10.03 8.91 -3.08
CA GLY A 104 9.53 10.25 -2.69
C GLY A 104 8.36 10.79 -3.53
N CYS A 105 7.91 10.08 -4.57
CA CYS A 105 6.74 10.44 -5.37
C CYS A 105 5.43 9.80 -4.88
N HIS A 106 5.48 8.97 -3.83
CA HIS A 106 4.29 8.39 -3.20
C HIS A 106 3.44 9.49 -2.54
N LEU A 107 2.12 9.30 -2.52
CA LEU A 107 1.17 10.25 -1.91
C LEU A 107 1.01 10.01 -0.41
N THR A 108 1.20 8.77 0.02
CA THR A 108 1.38 8.40 1.43
C THR A 108 2.83 8.62 1.87
N ASP A 109 3.11 8.55 3.17
CA ASP A 109 4.49 8.65 3.68
C ASP A 109 5.19 7.28 3.76
N PRO A 110 6.09 6.94 2.81
CA PRO A 110 6.88 5.71 2.87
C PRO A 110 8.08 5.82 3.80
N PHE A 111 8.53 7.02 4.18
CA PHE A 111 9.82 7.18 4.85
C PHE A 111 9.77 6.83 6.33
N THR A 112 8.64 7.04 7.01
CA THR A 112 8.49 6.69 8.43
C THR A 112 8.78 5.21 8.67
N ILE A 113 8.20 4.32 7.86
CA ILE A 113 8.43 2.88 8.01
C ILE A 113 9.83 2.47 7.56
N LEU A 114 10.33 3.03 6.45
CA LEU A 114 11.66 2.69 5.94
C LEU A 114 12.76 3.06 6.95
N LYS A 115 12.66 4.22 7.61
CA LYS A 115 13.58 4.61 8.69
C LYS A 115 13.46 3.70 9.90
N ALA A 116 12.24 3.36 10.31
CA ALA A 116 12.01 2.46 11.44
C ALA A 116 12.64 1.07 11.22
N LYS A 117 12.71 0.62 9.97
CA LYS A 117 13.34 -0.66 9.56
C LYS A 117 14.81 -0.52 9.13
N GLN A 118 15.43 0.67 9.29
CA GLN A 118 16.82 0.95 8.90
C GLN A 118 17.12 0.73 7.41
N LEU A 119 16.13 1.01 6.56
CA LEU A 119 16.22 0.93 5.09
C LEU A 119 16.53 2.30 4.45
N CYS A 120 16.57 3.37 5.25
CA CYS A 120 17.07 4.69 4.87
C CYS A 120 17.49 5.54 6.08
#